data_AF-A0A9D4EYC1-F1
#
_entry.id   AF-A0A9D4EYC1-F1
#
_cell.length_a   1.000
_cell.length_b   1.000
_cell.length_c   1.000
_cell.angle_alpha   90.00
_cell.angle_beta   90.00
_cell.angle_gamma   90.00
#
_symmetry.space_group_name_H-M   'P 1'
#
loop_
_entity.id
_entity.type
_entity.pdbx_description
1 polymer ?
#
loop_
_entity_poly.entity_id
_entity_poly.type
_entity_poly.pdbx_seq_one_letter_code
_entity_poly.pdbx_strand_id
1 'polypeptide(L)'
;MVGEPNLTDIKINLTVKALIDSGSQVSAITEEFYDNMDHEPELNSMDDFQIDLKGANGMTVPYTGYIEASIETQLTFTPILTVLLVIPVSKYHGVAPVLLDTNLIRNIQQCRNANNLPDEWKAAMMSINPFIGRVTSTKPNNLSSNGNQNDYWICKEDEEY
;
A
#
# COMPACT_ATOMS: atom_id res chain seq x y z
N MET A 1 9.79 -23.38 7.44
CA MET A 1 8.56 -23.12 8.20
C MET A 1 8.08 -21.76 7.72
N VAL A 2 7.07 -21.74 6.86
CA VAL A 2 6.48 -20.48 6.36
C VAL A 2 5.42 -20.11 7.40
N GLY A 3 5.47 -18.89 7.93
CA GLY A 3 4.50 -18.43 8.93
C GLY A 3 3.08 -18.40 8.35
N GLU A 4 2.08 -18.35 9.22
CA GLU A 4 0.71 -18.09 8.79
C GLU A 4 0.64 -16.76 8.01
N PRO A 5 -0.18 -16.69 6.95
CA PRO A 5 -0.34 -15.47 6.16
C PRO A 5 -0.94 -14.35 7.03
N ASN A 6 -0.34 -13.16 6.98
CA ASN A 6 -0.84 -11.98 7.69
C ASN A 6 -2.07 -11.43 6.96
N LEU A 7 -3.27 -11.80 7.41
CA LEU A 7 -4.52 -11.36 6.80
C LEU A 7 -5.23 -10.32 7.66
N THR A 8 -5.82 -9.32 7.01
CA THR A 8 -6.65 -8.29 7.65
C THR A 8 -7.90 -8.05 6.84
N ASP A 9 -8.96 -7.55 7.49
CA ASP A 9 -10.08 -6.96 6.77
C ASP A 9 -9.76 -5.50 6.43
N ILE A 10 -10.03 -5.13 5.18
CA ILE A 10 -10.05 -3.74 4.71
C ILE A 10 -11.35 -3.51 3.93
N LYS A 11 -11.60 -2.26 3.53
CA LYS A 11 -12.70 -1.95 2.64
C LYS A 11 -12.22 -1.12 1.44
N ILE A 12 -12.56 -1.63 0.25
CA ILE A 12 -12.38 -1.00 -1.07
C ILE A 12 -13.73 -1.16 -1.76
N ASN A 13 -14.61 -0.15 -1.64
CA ASN A 13 -16.06 -0.22 -1.92
C ASN A 13 -16.81 -1.26 -1.06
N LEU A 14 -16.31 -2.49 -0.99
CA LEU A 14 -16.79 -3.64 -0.24
C LEU A 14 -15.73 -4.10 0.78
N THR A 15 -16.17 -4.72 1.88
CA THR A 15 -15.25 -5.33 2.86
C THR A 15 -14.62 -6.59 2.27
N VAL A 16 -13.31 -6.70 2.36
CA VAL A 16 -12.54 -7.78 1.73
C VAL A 16 -11.33 -8.17 2.58
N LYS A 17 -10.94 -9.45 2.52
CA LYS A 17 -9.67 -9.92 3.08
C LYS A 17 -8.51 -9.42 2.24
N ALA A 18 -7.49 -8.91 2.91
CA ALA A 18 -6.23 -8.50 2.29
C ALA A 18 -5.05 -9.19 2.96
N LEU A 19 -4.07 -9.58 2.15
CA LEU A 19 -2.77 -10.07 2.60
C LEU A 19 -1.84 -8.88 2.84
N ILE A 20 -1.28 -8.80 4.04
CA ILE A 20 -0.27 -7.81 4.40
C ILE A 20 1.10 -8.38 4.02
N ASP A 21 1.72 -7.86 2.96
CA ASP A 21 2.98 -8.36 2.43
C ASP A 21 4.08 -7.28 2.43
N SER A 22 4.88 -7.27 3.49
CA SER A 22 6.07 -6.43 3.61
C SER A 22 7.20 -6.77 2.62
N GLY A 23 7.09 -7.88 1.89
CA GLY A 23 8.02 -8.27 0.83
C GLY A 23 7.63 -7.73 -0.54
N SER A 24 6.40 -7.24 -0.71
CA SER A 24 5.93 -6.68 -1.97
C SER A 24 6.23 -5.20 -2.09
N GLN A 25 6.51 -4.78 -3.33
CA GLN A 25 6.71 -3.38 -3.72
C GLN A 25 5.47 -2.76 -4.37
N VAL A 26 4.46 -3.58 -4.70
CA VAL A 26 3.24 -3.15 -5.37
C VAL A 26 2.02 -3.74 -4.67
N SER A 27 1.03 -2.90 -4.43
CA SER A 27 -0.28 -3.33 -3.95
C SER A 27 -1.09 -3.82 -5.16
N ALA A 28 -1.87 -4.88 -4.97
CA ALA A 28 -2.56 -5.53 -6.07
C ALA A 28 -3.94 -6.05 -5.66
N ILE A 29 -4.82 -6.13 -6.65
CA ILE A 29 -6.13 -6.80 -6.53
C ILE A 29 -6.28 -7.81 -7.66
N THR A 30 -6.99 -8.89 -7.38
CA THR A 30 -7.36 -9.83 -8.45
C THR A 30 -8.38 -9.20 -9.39
N GLU A 31 -8.25 -9.50 -10.67
CA GLU A 31 -9.22 -9.14 -11.71
C GLU A 31 -10.62 -9.63 -11.35
N GLU A 32 -10.76 -10.86 -10.83
CA GLU A 32 -12.05 -11.37 -10.35
C GLU A 32 -12.66 -10.49 -9.23
N PHE A 33 -11.85 -9.97 -8.30
CA PHE A 33 -12.39 -9.09 -7.26
C PHE A 33 -12.78 -7.73 -7.82
N TYR A 34 -11.95 -7.18 -8.72
CA TYR A 34 -12.23 -5.93 -9.44
C TYR A 34 -13.55 -6.01 -10.21
N ASP A 35 -13.74 -7.05 -11.03
CA ASP A 35 -14.95 -7.26 -11.87
C ASP A 35 -16.25 -7.42 -11.06
N ASN A 36 -16.14 -7.78 -9.78
CA ASN A 36 -17.27 -7.95 -8.87
C ASN A 36 -17.52 -6.72 -7.97
N MET A 37 -16.75 -5.64 -8.13
CA MET A 37 -17.00 -4.40 -7.38
C MET A 37 -18.25 -3.68 -7.90
N ASP A 38 -19.13 -3.28 -6.98
CA ASP A 38 -20.15 -2.29 -7.30
C ASP A 38 -19.46 -0.95 -7.61
N HIS A 39 -19.69 -0.41 -8.81
CA HIS A 39 -19.07 0.84 -9.29
C HIS A 39 -17.53 0.77 -9.28
N GLU A 40 -16.98 -0.11 -10.12
CA GLU A 40 -15.53 -0.24 -10.32
C GLU A 40 -14.86 1.11 -10.65
N PRO A 41 -13.72 1.46 -10.02
CA PRO A 41 -12.91 2.59 -10.43
C PRO A 41 -12.38 2.41 -11.85
N GLU A 42 -12.08 3.49 -12.56
CA GLU A 42 -11.54 3.42 -13.92
C GLU A 42 -10.24 2.61 -13.97
N LEU A 43 -10.23 1.56 -14.81
CA LEU A 43 -9.03 0.78 -15.11
C LEU A 43 -8.14 1.56 -16.08
N ASN A 44 -6.98 1.97 -15.59
CA ASN A 44 -5.99 2.71 -16.35
C ASN A 44 -4.93 1.79 -16.94
N SER A 45 -4.47 2.09 -18.16
CA SER A 45 -3.38 1.37 -18.81
C SER A 45 -2.03 1.74 -18.19
N MET A 46 -1.12 0.75 -18.15
CA MET A 46 0.27 0.92 -17.72
C MET A 46 1.26 1.01 -18.89
N ASP A 47 0.78 1.08 -20.13
CA ASP A 47 1.62 0.98 -21.34
C ASP A 47 2.75 2.04 -21.38
N ASP A 48 2.50 3.22 -20.81
CA ASP A 48 3.46 4.33 -20.79
C ASP A 48 4.58 4.16 -19.73
N PHE A 49 4.40 3.27 -18.74
CA PHE A 49 5.28 3.18 -17.57
C PHE A 49 6.38 2.11 -17.67
N GLN A 50 6.37 1.26 -18.70
CA GLN A 50 7.37 0.19 -18.95
C GLN A 50 7.78 -0.59 -17.68
N ILE A 51 6.81 -1.05 -16.89
CA ILE A 51 7.07 -1.74 -15.63
C ILE A 51 7.21 -3.26 -15.86
N ASP A 52 8.35 -3.84 -15.48
CA ASP A 52 8.55 -5.30 -15.44
C ASP A 52 8.35 -5.82 -14.02
N LEU A 53 7.12 -6.27 -13.71
CA LEU A 53 6.79 -6.80 -12.39
C LEU A 53 7.25 -8.26 -12.28
N LYS A 54 8.05 -8.57 -11.26
CA LYS A 54 8.56 -9.93 -11.00
C LYS A 54 8.12 -10.45 -9.65
N GLY A 55 7.63 -11.68 -9.64
CA GLY A 55 7.33 -12.40 -8.40
C GLY A 55 8.61 -12.87 -7.71
N ALA A 56 8.48 -13.31 -6.46
CA ALA A 56 9.60 -13.82 -5.67
C ALA A 56 10.34 -15.01 -6.28
N ASN A 57 9.69 -15.75 -7.19
CA ASN A 57 10.27 -16.85 -7.96
C ASN A 57 10.98 -16.39 -9.25
N GLY A 58 11.08 -15.08 -9.49
CA GLY A 58 11.69 -14.49 -10.68
C GLY A 58 10.83 -14.51 -11.94
N MET A 59 9.61 -15.04 -11.87
CA MET A 59 8.68 -15.04 -12.99
C MET A 59 8.00 -13.67 -13.13
N THR A 60 7.75 -13.26 -14.37
CA THR A 60 6.95 -12.06 -14.65
C THR A 60 5.53 -12.26 -14.14
N VAL A 61 5.02 -11.24 -13.45
CA VAL A 61 3.65 -11.16 -12.97
C VAL A 61 2.84 -10.39 -14.00
N PRO A 62 1.87 -11.03 -14.68
CA PRO A 62 0.99 -10.30 -15.58
C PRO A 62 0.10 -9.34 -14.80
N TYR A 63 -0.27 -8.23 -15.45
CA TYR A 63 -1.24 -7.27 -14.94
C TYR A 63 -2.04 -6.72 -16.13
N THR A 64 -3.28 -6.30 -15.90
CA THR A 64 -4.17 -5.73 -16.93
C THR A 64 -4.17 -4.21 -16.91
N GLY A 65 -3.82 -3.61 -15.77
CA GLY A 65 -3.76 -2.17 -15.59
C GLY A 65 -3.63 -1.83 -14.11
N TYR A 66 -4.02 -0.61 -13.78
CA TYR A 66 -4.11 -0.16 -12.40
C TYR A 66 -5.38 0.63 -12.15
N ILE A 67 -5.79 0.68 -10.89
CA ILE A 67 -6.84 1.55 -10.41
C ILE A 67 -6.32 2.46 -9.31
N GLU A 68 -6.92 3.64 -9.20
CA GLU A 68 -6.80 4.47 -8.02
C GLU A 68 -7.93 4.11 -7.06
N ALA A 69 -7.59 3.72 -5.83
CA ALA A 69 -8.54 3.22 -4.86
C ALA A 69 -8.37 3.91 -3.50
N SER A 70 -9.48 4.04 -2.80
CA SER A 70 -9.54 4.52 -1.42
C SER A 70 -9.68 3.32 -0.49
N ILE A 71 -8.68 3.10 0.37
CA ILE A 71 -8.63 1.97 1.31
C ILE A 71 -9.03 2.47 2.70
N GLU A 72 -10.09 1.90 3.24
CA GLU A 72 -10.46 2.07 4.64
C GLU A 72 -9.92 0.90 5.47
N THR A 73 -9.34 1.21 6.63
CA THR A 73 -8.87 0.23 7.61
C THR A 73 -9.33 0.64 9.00
N GLN A 74 -9.29 -0.28 9.96
CA GLN A 74 -9.56 0.05 11.37
C GLN A 74 -8.42 0.85 12.03
N LEU A 75 -7.30 1.07 11.33
CA LEU A 75 -6.10 1.68 11.88
C LEU A 75 -5.97 3.18 11.58
N THR A 76 -6.75 3.68 10.63
CA THR A 76 -6.72 5.07 10.18
C THR A 76 -8.10 5.69 10.28
N PHE A 77 -8.17 6.97 10.63
CA PHE A 77 -9.45 7.71 10.66
C PHE A 77 -9.92 8.08 9.27
N THR A 78 -8.98 8.33 8.38
CA THR A 78 -9.23 8.71 7.00
C THR A 78 -8.90 7.55 6.07
N PRO A 79 -9.65 7.41 4.97
CA PRO A 79 -9.27 6.50 3.90
C PRO A 79 -7.92 6.89 3.29
N ILE A 80 -7.17 5.89 2.84
CA ILE A 80 -5.88 6.08 2.19
C ILE A 80 -6.05 5.90 0.69
N LEU A 81 -5.77 6.96 -0.07
CA LEU A 81 -5.69 6.89 -1.53
C LEU A 81 -4.41 6.16 -1.93
N THR A 82 -4.54 5.15 -2.80
CA THR A 82 -3.42 4.37 -3.30
C THR A 82 -3.68 3.83 -4.70
N VAL A 83 -2.63 3.30 -5.32
CA VAL A 83 -2.68 2.63 -6.61
C VAL A 83 -2.66 1.12 -6.40
N LEU A 84 -3.59 0.42 -7.03
CA LEU A 84 -3.68 -1.04 -7.00
C LEU A 84 -3.50 -1.58 -8.42
N LEU A 85 -2.55 -2.49 -8.61
CA LEU A 85 -2.44 -3.22 -9.87
C LEU A 85 -3.55 -4.27 -9.97
N VAL A 86 -4.23 -4.30 -11.10
CA VAL A 86 -5.20 -5.36 -11.40
C VAL A 86 -4.45 -6.51 -12.04
N ILE A 87 -4.43 -7.65 -11.35
CA ILE A 87 -3.70 -8.84 -11.79
C ILE A 87 -4.69 -9.93 -12.21
N PRO A 88 -4.50 -10.56 -13.39
CA PRO A 88 -5.37 -11.62 -13.83
C PRO A 88 -5.24 -12.82 -12.89
N VAL A 89 -6.37 -13.47 -12.67
CA VAL A 89 -6.45 -14.68 -11.85
C VAL A 89 -5.52 -15.74 -12.46
N SER A 90 -4.44 -16.04 -11.75
CA SER A 90 -3.38 -16.94 -12.21
C SER A 90 -2.97 -17.88 -11.08
N LYS A 91 -2.14 -18.89 -11.37
CA LYS A 91 -1.67 -19.91 -10.39
C LYS A 91 -0.96 -19.34 -9.15
N TYR A 92 -0.78 -18.03 -9.07
CA TYR A 92 -0.28 -17.27 -7.93
C TYR A 92 -1.32 -17.07 -6.82
N HIS A 93 -2.51 -17.68 -6.90
CA HIS A 93 -3.56 -17.64 -5.88
C HIS A 93 -2.97 -17.54 -4.47
N GLY A 94 -2.99 -16.30 -3.99
CA GLY A 94 -2.69 -15.95 -2.62
C GLY A 94 -3.93 -16.17 -1.78
N VAL A 95 -3.72 -16.16 -0.48
CA VAL A 95 -4.72 -16.42 0.56
C VAL A 95 -5.84 -15.34 0.58
N ALA A 96 -5.70 -14.27 -0.20
CA ALA A 96 -6.62 -13.15 -0.27
C ALA A 96 -6.67 -12.50 -1.67
N PRO A 97 -7.81 -11.90 -2.07
CA PRO A 97 -7.96 -11.20 -3.34
C PRO A 97 -7.24 -9.84 -3.41
N VAL A 98 -6.81 -9.30 -2.26
CA VAL A 98 -6.06 -8.04 -2.18
C VAL A 98 -4.71 -8.28 -1.52
N LEU A 99 -3.67 -7.62 -2.02
CA LEU A 99 -2.33 -7.59 -1.44
C LEU A 99 -1.95 -6.15 -1.11
N LEU A 100 -1.52 -5.93 0.13
CA LEU A 100 -1.05 -4.64 0.65
C LEU A 100 0.47 -4.65 0.71
N ASP A 101 1.08 -3.72 -0.03
CA ASP A 101 2.52 -3.63 -0.14
C ASP A 101 3.19 -2.84 0.98
N THR A 102 4.52 -2.80 0.89
CA THR A 102 5.37 -2.02 1.80
C THR A 102 5.03 -0.53 1.84
N ASN A 103 4.62 0.08 0.73
CA ASN A 103 4.34 1.52 0.68
C ASN A 103 3.06 1.86 1.44
N LEU A 104 2.01 1.07 1.24
CA LEU A 104 0.76 1.22 1.96
C LEU A 104 0.93 0.93 3.45
N ILE A 105 1.69 -0.12 3.82
CA ILE A 105 1.99 -0.42 5.23
C ILE A 105 2.74 0.75 5.89
N ARG A 106 3.67 1.40 5.19
CA ARG A 106 4.38 2.60 5.68
C ARG A 106 3.45 3.80 5.85
N ASN A 107 2.55 4.03 4.90
CA ASN A 107 1.56 5.12 5.01
C ASN A 107 0.65 4.91 6.23
N ILE A 108 0.15 3.70 6.43
CA ILE A 108 -0.66 3.34 7.61
C ILE A 108 0.14 3.52 8.90
N GLN A 109 1.42 3.13 8.91
CA GLN A 109 2.29 3.32 10.06
C GLN A 109 2.46 4.80 10.43
N GLN A 110 2.47 5.70 9.44
CA GLN A 110 2.61 7.15 9.63
C GLN A 110 1.29 7.82 10.07
N CYS A 111 0.14 7.36 9.58
CA CYS A 111 -1.17 7.97 9.85
C CYS A 111 -1.98 7.30 10.98
N ARG A 112 -1.36 6.42 11.78
CA ARG A 112 -2.05 5.68 12.86
C ARG A 112 -2.20 6.50 14.14
N ASN A 113 -3.30 6.30 14.86
CA ASN A 113 -3.35 6.62 16.30
C ASN A 113 -2.74 5.47 17.12
N ALA A 114 -1.89 5.83 18.08
CA ALA A 114 -0.82 4.96 18.60
C ALA A 114 -1.23 3.81 19.53
N ASN A 115 -2.51 3.47 19.70
CA ASN A 115 -2.93 2.56 20.76
C ASN A 115 -3.73 1.37 20.21
N ASN A 116 -3.11 0.17 20.24
CA ASN A 116 -3.63 -1.16 19.83
C ASN A 116 -3.57 -1.52 18.34
N LEU A 117 -2.39 -1.94 17.89
CA LEU A 117 -2.21 -2.57 16.59
C LEU A 117 -2.58 -4.08 16.67
N PRO A 118 -3.36 -4.64 15.73
CA PRO A 118 -3.53 -6.08 15.57
C PRO A 118 -2.20 -6.77 15.24
N ASP A 119 -2.07 -8.06 15.55
CA ASP A 119 -0.80 -8.78 15.49
C ASP A 119 -0.29 -8.96 14.05
N GLU A 120 -1.19 -9.15 13.09
CA GLU A 120 -0.89 -9.21 11.66
C GLU A 120 -0.21 -7.94 11.14
N TRP A 121 -0.65 -6.78 11.62
CA TRP A 121 -0.06 -5.48 11.28
C TRP A 121 1.24 -5.23 12.03
N LYS A 122 1.36 -5.67 13.29
CA LYS A 122 2.63 -5.60 14.04
C LYS A 122 3.72 -6.36 13.31
N ALA A 123 3.44 -7.60 12.89
CA ALA A 123 4.41 -8.45 12.22
C ALA A 123 4.95 -7.78 10.93
N ALA A 124 4.05 -7.27 10.10
CA ALA A 124 4.42 -6.61 8.84
C ALA A 124 5.12 -5.26 9.04
N MET A 125 4.71 -4.44 10.01
CA MET A 125 5.38 -3.16 10.29
C MET A 125 6.79 -3.37 10.89
N MET A 126 6.98 -4.42 11.69
CA MET A 126 8.29 -4.76 12.26
C MET A 126 9.27 -5.27 11.19
N SER A 127 8.79 -6.01 10.18
CA SER A 127 9.64 -6.55 9.11
C SER A 127 10.13 -5.50 8.11
N ILE A 128 9.41 -4.39 7.94
CA ILE A 128 9.79 -3.30 7.03
C ILE A 128 10.99 -2.50 7.56
N ASN A 129 11.42 -2.72 8.81
CA ASN A 129 12.43 -1.89 9.46
C ASN A 129 13.78 -2.63 9.66
N PRO A 130 14.75 -2.43 8.76
CA PRO A 130 16.15 -2.49 9.13
C PRO A 130 16.81 -1.15 8.76
N PHE A 131 17.26 -0.39 9.77
CA PHE A 131 18.13 0.78 9.60
C PHE A 131 17.46 2.01 8.95
N ILE A 132 16.91 2.90 9.78
CA ILE A 132 16.90 4.32 9.45
C ILE A 132 18.37 4.74 9.38
N GLY A 133 18.96 4.69 8.19
CA GLY A 133 20.11 5.50 7.86
C GLY A 133 19.69 6.94 8.12
N ARG A 134 20.01 7.44 9.31
CA ARG A 134 19.80 8.84 9.70
C ARG A 134 20.69 9.63 8.74
N VAL A 135 20.15 10.07 7.61
CA VAL A 135 20.76 11.16 6.85
C VAL A 135 20.58 12.39 7.74
N THR A 136 21.48 12.57 8.70
CA THR A 136 21.68 13.87 9.32
C THR A 136 22.29 14.74 8.24
N SER A 137 21.44 15.36 7.43
CA SER A 137 21.86 16.53 6.68
C SER A 137 22.16 17.62 7.70
N THR A 138 23.43 17.75 8.08
CA THR A 138 23.92 18.99 8.65
C THR A 138 23.93 20.00 7.50
N LYS A 139 22.80 20.68 7.27
CA LYS A 139 22.83 21.91 6.47
C LYS A 139 23.78 22.88 7.17
N PRO A 140 24.86 23.36 6.52
CA PRO A 140 25.46 24.60 6.97
C PRO A 140 24.44 25.72 6.72
N ASN A 141 24.18 26.51 7.75
CA ASN A 141 23.43 27.75 7.64
C ASN A 141 24.06 28.60 6.54
N ASN A 142 23.30 28.90 5.48
CA ASN A 142 23.10 30.25 4.96
C ASN A 142 22.38 30.25 3.60
N LEU A 143 21.61 31.31 3.42
CA LEU A 143 21.08 31.89 2.18
C LEU A 143 19.67 31.47 1.75
N SER A 144 18.84 32.51 1.80
CA SER A 144 17.51 32.72 1.24
C SER A 144 17.41 32.41 -0.25
N SER A 145 16.32 31.76 -0.67
CA SER A 145 15.39 32.27 -1.68
C SER A 145 14.33 31.22 -2.03
N ASN A 146 13.07 31.67 -2.08
CA ASN A 146 11.87 31.10 -2.69
C ASN A 146 12.02 29.89 -3.63
N GLY A 147 11.15 28.90 -3.41
CA GLY A 147 10.83 27.86 -4.39
C GLY A 147 10.08 26.70 -3.74
N ASN A 148 8.79 26.56 -4.05
CA ASN A 148 7.90 25.49 -3.59
C ASN A 148 8.57 24.11 -3.67
N GLN A 149 8.58 23.39 -2.55
CA GLN A 149 9.09 22.02 -2.50
C GLN A 149 8.20 21.17 -1.60
N ASN A 150 7.60 20.16 -2.23
CA ASN A 150 7.10 18.90 -1.68
C ASN A 150 5.74 18.91 -0.97
N ASP A 151 4.67 18.82 -1.76
CA ASP A 151 3.41 18.22 -1.31
C ASP A 151 3.60 16.70 -1.20
N TYR A 152 4.18 16.26 -0.09
CA TYR A 152 3.90 14.92 0.42
C TYR A 152 2.50 14.97 1.04
N TRP A 153 1.68 13.97 0.78
CA TRP A 153 0.36 13.81 1.39
C TRP A 153 0.52 13.64 2.91
N ILE A 154 0.57 14.76 3.63
CA ILE A 154 0.49 14.79 5.08
C ILE A 154 -0.98 14.55 5.40
N CYS A 155 -1.30 13.41 6.01
CA CYS A 155 -2.56 13.21 6.71
C CYS A 155 -2.74 14.40 7.66
N LYS A 156 -3.62 15.35 7.30
CA LYS A 156 -3.90 16.51 8.15
C LYS A 156 -4.60 16.00 9.40
N GLU A 157 -3.99 16.23 10.56
CA GLU A 157 -4.71 16.20 11.82
C GLU A 157 -5.67 17.38 11.80
N ASP A 158 -6.96 17.12 11.65
CA ASP A 158 -7.98 18.15 11.84
C ASP A 158 -8.04 18.46 13.35
N GLU A 159 -7.80 19.72 13.70
CA GLU A 159 -7.85 20.25 15.06
C GLU A 159 -9.23 19.97 15.69
N GLU A 160 -9.23 19.35 16.88
CA GLU A 160 -10.41 19.11 17.71
C GLU A 160 -11.13 20.43 18.06
N TYR A 161 -12.47 20.40 17.97
CA TYR A 161 -13.38 21.47 18.40
C TYR A 161 -13.73 21.39 19.89
#